data_AF-A0AAE5AVK3-F1
#
_entry.id   AF-A0AAE5AVK3-F1
#
_cell.length_a   1.000
_cell.length_b   1.000
_cell.length_c   1.000
_cell.angle_alpha   90.00
_cell.angle_beta   90.00
_cell.angle_gamma   90.00
#
_symmetry.space_group_name_H-M   'P 1'
#
loop_
_entity.id
_entity.type
_entity.pdbx_description
1 polymer ?
#
loop_
_entity_poly.entity_id
_entity_poly.type
_entity_poly.pdbx_seq_one_letter_code
_entity_poly.pdbx_strand_id
1 'polypeptide(L)'
;MPSFDWRAPAAYGHAKSIPAAGFAWEYLRRDDEYRRDFHRMKRRPRHDTEAQTAFSNRWGLRFRDRPGPTRRSRRALLDARASA
;
A
#
# COMPACT_ATOMS: atom_id res chain seq x y z
N MET A 1 21.88 -2.60 -34.45
CA MET A 1 21.23 -2.88 -33.16
C MET A 1 22.10 -2.29 -32.07
N PRO A 2 21.59 -1.47 -31.13
CA PRO A 2 22.42 -0.94 -30.06
C PRO A 2 22.90 -2.10 -29.19
N SER A 3 24.22 -2.26 -29.03
CA SER A 3 24.78 -3.20 -28.07
C SER A 3 24.59 -2.62 -26.67
N PHE A 4 23.61 -3.13 -25.93
CA PHE A 4 23.42 -2.78 -24.53
C PHE A 4 24.49 -3.51 -23.71
N ASP A 5 25.52 -2.78 -23.27
CA ASP A 5 26.49 -3.31 -22.33
C ASP A 5 25.88 -3.32 -20.92
N TRP A 6 25.17 -4.41 -20.62
CA TRP A 6 24.55 -4.61 -19.32
C TRP A 6 25.56 -4.77 -18.19
N ARG A 7 26.87 -4.90 -18.45
CA ARG A 7 27.89 -4.96 -17.39
C ARG A 7 28.48 -3.59 -17.05
N ALA A 8 28.26 -2.58 -17.90
CA ALA A 8 28.74 -1.22 -17.65
C ALA A 8 28.08 -0.63 -16.38
N PRO A 9 28.85 -0.25 -15.34
CA PRO A 9 28.29 0.32 -14.12
C PRO A 9 27.46 1.60 -14.36
N ALA A 10 27.81 2.36 -15.39
CA ALA A 10 27.08 3.56 -15.82
C ALA A 10 25.63 3.25 -16.23
N ALA A 11 25.35 2.03 -16.74
CA ALA A 11 24.00 1.60 -17.11
C ALA A 11 23.05 1.51 -15.89
N TYR A 12 23.59 1.43 -14.67
CA TYR A 12 22.83 1.31 -13.42
C TYR A 12 22.91 2.54 -12.52
N GLY A 13 23.44 3.67 -13.01
CA GLY A 13 23.54 4.91 -12.22
C GLY A 13 22.19 5.33 -11.61
N HIS A 14 21.11 5.18 -12.37
CA HIS A 14 19.76 5.46 -11.88
C HIS A 14 19.28 4.49 -10.79
N ALA A 15 19.59 3.20 -10.92
CA ALA A 15 19.17 2.18 -9.94
C ALA A 15 19.71 2.44 -8.53
N LYS A 16 20.90 3.06 -8.42
CA LYS A 16 21.50 3.45 -7.13
C LYS A 16 20.72 4.57 -6.41
N SER A 17 19.92 5.34 -7.14
CA SER A 17 19.12 6.43 -6.59
C SER A 17 17.69 6.01 -6.23
N ILE A 18 17.27 4.80 -6.61
CA ILE A 18 15.92 4.30 -6.34
C ILE A 18 15.82 3.97 -4.85
N PRO A 19 14.85 4.56 -4.10
CA PRO A 19 14.60 4.16 -2.72
C PRO A 19 14.29 2.66 -2.64
N ALA A 20 14.74 1.98 -1.59
CA ALA A 20 14.55 0.53 -1.43
C ALA A 20 13.07 0.09 -1.60
N ALA A 21 12.13 0.88 -1.10
CA ALA A 21 10.70 0.64 -1.29
C ALA A 21 10.26 0.74 -2.77
N GLY A 22 10.82 1.69 -3.53
CA GLY A 22 10.58 1.80 -4.97
C GLY A 22 11.15 0.61 -5.73
N PHE A 23 12.32 0.14 -5.35
CA PHE A 23 12.92 -1.05 -5.97
C PHE A 23 12.12 -2.32 -5.69
N ALA A 24 11.67 -2.52 -4.44
CA ALA A 24 10.78 -3.62 -4.08
C ALA A 24 9.44 -3.57 -4.85
N TRP A 25 8.89 -2.37 -5.05
CA TRP A 25 7.68 -2.17 -5.84
C TRP A 25 7.87 -2.54 -7.32
N GLU A 26 9.02 -2.20 -7.90
CA GLU A 26 9.36 -2.56 -9.28
C GLU A 26 9.39 -4.07 -9.50
N TYR A 27 9.82 -4.85 -8.50
CA TYR A 27 9.76 -6.32 -8.54
C TYR A 27 8.30 -6.80 -8.52
N LEU A 28 7.53 -6.36 -7.52
CA LEU A 28 6.13 -6.78 -7.33
C LEU A 28 5.25 -6.50 -8.55
N ARG A 29 5.37 -5.31 -9.18
CA ARG A 29 4.52 -4.96 -10.33
C ARG A 29 4.81 -5.79 -11.60
N ARG A 30 5.97 -6.45 -11.67
CA ARG A 30 6.37 -7.33 -12.78
C ARG A 30 6.00 -8.79 -12.54
N ASP A 31 5.65 -9.15 -11.31
CA ASP A 31 5.20 -10.49 -10.96
C ASP A 31 3.75 -10.71 -11.45
N ASP A 32 3.55 -11.71 -12.31
CA ASP A 32 2.24 -11.99 -12.90
C ASP A 32 1.24 -12.55 -11.88
N GLU A 33 1.72 -13.23 -10.85
CA GLU A 33 0.88 -13.73 -9.77
C GLU A 33 0.39 -12.57 -8.89
N TYR A 34 1.28 -11.61 -8.59
CA TYR A 34 0.90 -10.36 -7.94
C TYR A 34 -0.19 -9.64 -8.73
N ARG A 35 -0.01 -9.49 -10.05
CA ARG A 35 -0.99 -8.82 -10.91
C ARG A 35 -2.34 -9.52 -10.87
N ARG A 36 -2.37 -10.85 -10.97
CA ARG A 36 -3.61 -11.64 -10.89
C ARG A 36 -4.31 -11.48 -9.54
N ASP A 37 -3.56 -11.56 -8.45
CA ASP A 37 -4.10 -11.43 -7.10
C ASP A 37 -4.60 -10.01 -6.83
N PHE A 38 -3.87 -9.00 -7.29
CA PHE A 38 -4.29 -7.61 -7.17
C PHE A 38 -5.58 -7.35 -7.95
N HIS A 39 -5.71 -7.89 -9.16
CA HIS A 39 -6.96 -7.80 -9.92
C HIS A 39 -8.12 -8.54 -9.23
N ARG A 40 -7.86 -9.70 -8.62
CA ARG A 40 -8.85 -10.43 -7.82
C ARG A 40 -9.28 -9.63 -6.60
N MET A 41 -8.32 -9.07 -5.86
CA MET A 41 -8.54 -8.22 -4.69
C MET A 41 -9.36 -6.97 -5.05
N LYS A 42 -9.03 -6.29 -6.15
CA LYS A 42 -9.77 -5.10 -6.62
C LYS A 42 -11.25 -5.37 -6.93
N ARG A 43 -11.62 -6.61 -7.26
CA ARG A 43 -13.01 -7.01 -7.56
C ARG A 43 -13.79 -7.36 -6.29
N ARG A 44 -13.13 -7.51 -5.14
CA ARG A 44 -13.79 -7.77 -3.85
C ARG A 44 -14.37 -6.48 -3.28
N PRO A 45 -15.44 -6.56 -2.46
CA PRO A 45 -15.91 -5.43 -1.68
C PRO A 45 -14.77 -4.87 -0.81
N ARG A 46 -14.66 -3.54 -0.72
CA ARG A 46 -13.63 -2.87 0.10
C ARG A 46 -13.70 -3.19 1.61
N HIS A 47 -14.78 -3.82 2.07
CA HIS A 47 -14.96 -4.24 3.46
C HIS A 47 -14.60 -5.71 3.70
N ASP A 48 -14.11 -6.41 2.69
CA ASP A 48 -13.62 -7.79 2.81
C ASP A 48 -12.24 -7.78 3.52
N THR A 49 -12.27 -7.66 4.84
CA THR A 49 -11.07 -7.54 5.69
C THR A 49 -10.23 -8.81 5.66
N GLU A 50 -10.86 -9.98 5.48
CA GLU A 50 -10.18 -11.26 5.41
C GLU A 50 -9.36 -11.35 4.11
N ALA A 51 -9.95 -11.06 2.96
CA ALA A 51 -9.23 -11.04 1.69
C ALA A 51 -8.09 -10.01 1.68
N GLN A 52 -8.29 -8.85 2.32
CA GLN A 52 -7.25 -7.84 2.47
C GLN A 52 -6.10 -8.29 3.37
N THR A 53 -6.41 -8.99 4.45
CA THR A 53 -5.40 -9.53 5.38
C THR A 53 -4.61 -10.64 4.69
N ALA A 54 -5.28 -11.56 3.99
CA ALA A 54 -4.63 -12.61 3.21
C ALA A 54 -3.69 -12.03 2.13
N PHE A 55 -4.16 -11.00 1.41
CA PHE A 55 -3.33 -10.29 0.43
C PHE A 55 -2.11 -9.63 1.09
N SER A 56 -2.30 -8.98 2.24
CA SER A 56 -1.22 -8.31 2.98
C SER A 56 -0.18 -9.29 3.49
N ASN A 57 -0.61 -10.43 4.03
CA ASN A 57 0.30 -11.46 4.54
C ASN A 57 1.13 -12.10 3.42
N ARG A 58 0.52 -12.30 2.25
CA ARG A 58 1.19 -12.89 1.09
C ARG A 58 2.21 -11.96 0.45
N TRP A 59 1.83 -10.70 0.25
CA TRP A 59 2.61 -9.75 -0.55
C TRP A 59 3.37 -8.70 0.27
N GLY A 60 3.16 -8.64 1.59
CA GLY A 60 3.76 -7.64 2.48
C GLY A 60 3.22 -6.22 2.27
N LEU A 61 2.09 -6.06 1.57
CA LEU A 61 1.52 -4.75 1.22
C LEU A 61 0.20 -4.52 1.94
N ARG A 62 0.03 -3.35 2.57
CA ARG A 62 -1.24 -2.93 3.14
C ARG A 62 -1.67 -1.57 2.60
N PHE A 63 -2.86 -1.51 2.02
CA PHE A 63 -3.46 -0.25 1.59
C PHE A 63 -4.25 0.37 2.74
N ARG A 64 -4.21 1.69 2.84
CA ARG A 64 -4.99 2.40 3.86
C ARG A 64 -6.46 2.37 3.46
N ASP A 65 -7.31 1.96 4.39
CA ASP A 65 -8.76 2.04 4.21
C ASP A 65 -9.22 3.49 4.06
N ARG A 66 -10.38 3.70 3.40
CA ARG A 66 -11.00 5.02 3.36
C ARG A 66 -11.25 5.45 4.81
N PRO A 67 -10.89 6.68 5.21
CA PRO A 67 -11.27 7.18 6.52
C PRO A 67 -12.78 7.00 6.70
N GLY A 68 -13.17 6.36 7.80
CA GLY A 68 -14.58 6.22 8.18
C GLY A 68 -15.21 7.61 8.36
N PRO A 69 -16.55 7.70 8.38
CA PRO A 69 -17.23 8.96 8.66
C PRO A 69 -16.65 9.56 9.95
N THR A 70 -16.27 10.84 9.88
CA THR A 70 -15.77 11.59 11.04
C THR A 70 -16.72 11.36 12.20
N ARG A 71 -16.26 10.67 13.25
CA ARG A 71 -17.04 10.52 14.48
C ARG A 71 -17.29 11.94 14.98
N ARG A 72 -18.56 12.33 15.08
CA ARG A 72 -18.96 13.64 15.60
C ARG A 72 -18.32 13.77 16.98
N SER A 73 -17.32 14.66 17.10
CA SER A 73 -16.63 14.93 18.35
C SER A 73 -17.69 15.25 19.40
N ARG A 74 -17.78 14.41 20.44
CA ARG A 74 -18.76 14.56 21.52
C ARG A 74 -18.25 15.63 22.47
N ARG A 75 -18.24 16.88 22.01
CA ARG A 75 -17.72 18.04 22.75
C ARG A 75 -18.67 18.58 23.84
N ALA A 76 -19.73 17.83 24.19
CA ALA A 76 -20.78 18.29 25.10
C ALA A 76 -21.01 17.33 26.29
N LEU A 77 -19.97 16.68 26.80
CA LEU A 77 -20.06 15.79 27.96
C LEU A 77 -19.32 16.29 29.22
N LEU A 78 -18.86 17.54 29.22
CA LEU A 78 -18.11 18.12 30.35
C LEU A 78 -18.74 19.38 30.96
N ASP A 79 -20.02 19.65 30.73
CA ASP A 79 -20.77 20.55 31.63
C ASP A 79 -21.69 19.72 32.52
N ALA A 80 -21.07 19.16 33.55
CA ALA A 80 -21.77 18.75 34.76
C ALA A 80 -20.88 19.04 35.96
N ARG A 81 -21.05 20.22 36.57
CA ARG A 81 -21.18 20.26 38.03
C ARG A 81 -21.94 21.48 38.52
N ALA A 82 -23.00 21.17 39.26
CA ALA A 82 -23.79 22.05 40.08
C ALA A 82 -22.95 22.96 40.98
N SER A 83 -23.47 24.14 41.28
CA SER A 83 -23.23 24.82 42.56
C SER A 83 -24.58 25.22 43.13
N ALA A 84 -24.67 25.01 44.44
CA ALA A 84 -25.84 25.10 45.31
C ALA A 84 -26.42 26.51 45.45
#